data_AF-A0A443Q849-F1
#
_entry.id   AF-A0A443Q849-F1
#
_cell.length_a   1.000
_cell.length_b   1.000
_cell.length_c   1.000
_cell.angle_alpha   90.00
_cell.angle_beta   90.00
_cell.angle_gamma   90.00
#
_symmetry.space_group_name_H-M   'P 1'
#
loop_
_entity.id
_entity.type
_entity.pdbx_description
1 polymer ?
#
loop_
_entity_poly.entity_id
_entity_poly.type
_entity_poly.pdbx_seq_one_letter_code
_entity_poly.pdbx_strand_id
1 'polypeptide(L)'
;KWPACGCACGLSPDDKKALENIINDLIQRDVIKLSNSEWASAVVLVNKQDGSKRLCGDFRELNKLTRRDCYPLPNIELLLHRLQGKMVFSKLDCQDGFNHLKIRECDQPKTAIITPIGLFEYKAMPFGLKNAPSQFQRAMDNALKDVKKEAIVFIDDIIIASLSVEEHLIDLNKVFHCLKSSNVTLKAKKCKLFQDSVEILGHRITKDGIEAQPIKIQRILQQNKPQNLQELQSYLGAINYISKFIPNSASLISPLRSLLKRKTKFKWESKHDEAFDNIKKALGHLKPLAFLDNEAPKIVELESDAYTIAATLFQCDKNDIKKISIVDHKSRSLTASEERYCELEKEALALKFALSKFRPYLSSSEFIVKTGKPHFKTSVEKREISPRMTRIMLDIQDLNFKIELAKKISAFSTQNDIKKISKDLDLIQNVYIDGACRNNGKENAIASYGCYWGENHPLNTNGILEQNASNQRAELVAAIKAMEQAISSGLESVRIITDSNYLVKSITEWLPLWQKTNWVNSKGKVIANKDLHQELLKLTSKLNVIWKHVNGHAGVKGNEEAHALAAKALDTNMISLCCVTEQIDFKTEQEKDSYLINIK
;
A
#
# COMPACT_ATOMS: atom_id res chain seq x y z
N LYS A 1 -11.12 -40.25 37.46
CA LYS A 1 -11.34 -39.28 38.55
C LYS A 1 -11.90 -38.02 37.92
N TRP A 2 -13.19 -37.78 38.15
CA TRP A 2 -13.98 -36.73 37.50
C TRP A 2 -13.67 -35.38 38.15
N PRO A 3 -13.34 -34.34 37.38
CA PRO A 3 -12.84 -33.10 37.96
C PRO A 3 -13.97 -32.37 38.70
N ALA A 4 -13.61 -31.89 39.89
CA ALA A 4 -14.45 -31.40 40.96
C ALA A 4 -15.43 -30.29 40.57
N CYS A 5 -16.62 -30.37 41.18
CA CYS A 5 -17.64 -29.34 41.25
C CYS A 5 -17.04 -27.98 41.62
N GLY A 6 -17.02 -27.05 40.65
CA GLY A 6 -16.89 -25.63 40.96
C GLY A 6 -18.18 -25.17 41.62
N CYS A 7 -18.16 -24.96 42.93
CA CYS A 7 -19.29 -24.42 43.68
C CYS A 7 -19.80 -23.13 43.04
N ALA A 8 -21.12 -23.03 42.85
CA ALA A 8 -21.83 -21.84 42.37
C ALA A 8 -21.88 -20.71 43.43
N CYS A 9 -20.76 -20.42 44.09
CA CYS A 9 -20.66 -19.49 45.20
C CYS A 9 -20.16 -18.13 44.71
N GLY A 10 -21.02 -17.10 44.79
CA GLY A 10 -20.62 -15.69 44.62
C GLY A 10 -21.43 -14.84 43.65
N LEU A 11 -22.61 -15.26 43.19
CA LEU A 11 -23.45 -14.42 42.31
C LEU A 11 -24.16 -13.32 43.13
N SER A 12 -24.09 -12.08 42.63
CA SER A 12 -24.84 -10.95 43.17
C SER A 12 -26.37 -11.21 43.12
N PRO A 13 -27.19 -10.51 43.93
CA PRO A 13 -28.66 -10.66 43.87
C PRO A 13 -29.23 -10.39 42.47
N ASP A 14 -28.67 -9.41 41.75
CA ASP A 14 -29.09 -9.08 40.37
C ASP A 14 -28.67 -10.16 39.38
N ASP A 15 -27.50 -10.75 39.58
CA ASP A 15 -26.99 -11.88 38.80
C ASP A 15 -27.84 -13.13 38.98
N LYS A 16 -28.35 -13.37 40.19
CA LYS A 16 -29.26 -14.49 40.49
C LYS A 16 -30.59 -14.33 39.76
N LYS A 17 -31.22 -13.14 39.85
CA LYS A 17 -32.47 -12.86 39.10
C LYS A 17 -32.28 -12.98 37.59
N ALA A 18 -31.17 -12.45 37.07
CA ALA A 18 -30.84 -12.58 35.66
C ALA A 18 -30.66 -14.05 35.25
N LEU A 19 -29.99 -14.85 36.09
CA LEU A 19 -29.81 -16.28 35.87
C LEU A 19 -31.14 -17.05 35.84
N GLU A 20 -32.03 -16.79 36.80
CA GLU A 20 -33.37 -17.40 36.85
C GLU A 20 -34.17 -17.12 35.58
N ASN A 21 -34.18 -15.86 35.13
CA ASN A 21 -34.86 -15.47 33.89
C ASN A 21 -34.26 -16.17 32.66
N ILE A 22 -32.93 -16.30 32.59
CA ILE A 22 -32.26 -16.99 31.48
C ILE A 22 -32.57 -18.48 31.48
N ILE A 23 -32.54 -19.15 32.64
CA ILE A 23 -32.85 -20.58 32.74
C ILE A 23 -34.29 -20.83 32.34
N ASN A 24 -35.23 -20.03 32.84
CA ASN A 24 -36.65 -20.17 32.50
C ASN A 24 -36.90 -20.01 30.99
N ASP A 25 -36.26 -19.02 30.35
CA ASP A 25 -36.32 -18.82 28.89
C ASP A 25 -35.73 -20.02 28.13
N LEU A 26 -34.59 -20.56 28.57
CA LEU A 26 -33.97 -21.73 27.93
C LEU A 26 -34.80 -23.01 28.08
N ILE A 27 -35.50 -23.19 29.21
CA ILE A 27 -36.44 -24.30 29.41
C ILE A 27 -37.66 -24.13 28.51
N GLN A 28 -38.24 -22.93 28.44
CA GLN A 28 -39.40 -22.62 27.58
C GLN A 28 -39.08 -22.86 26.10
N ARG A 29 -37.84 -22.61 25.67
CA ARG A 29 -37.37 -22.86 24.30
C ARG A 29 -36.91 -24.31 24.05
N ASP A 30 -37.05 -25.20 25.02
CA ASP A 30 -36.58 -26.59 24.99
C ASP A 30 -35.07 -26.75 24.68
N VAL A 31 -34.25 -25.76 25.06
CA VAL A 31 -32.79 -25.79 24.86
C VAL A 31 -32.10 -26.57 25.97
N ILE A 32 -32.62 -26.50 27.19
CA ILE A 32 -32.13 -27.21 28.37
C ILE A 32 -33.25 -28.00 29.05
N LYS A 33 -32.87 -29.04 29.81
CA LYS A 33 -33.78 -29.81 30.67
C LYS A 33 -33.13 -30.08 32.01
N LEU A 34 -33.93 -30.41 33.02
CA LEU A 34 -33.44 -30.92 34.30
C LEU A 34 -32.56 -32.16 34.08
N SER A 35 -31.45 -32.22 34.79
CA SER A 35 -30.46 -33.28 34.65
C SER A 35 -30.23 -33.99 35.98
N ASN A 36 -29.99 -35.30 35.90
CA ASN A 36 -29.49 -36.14 37.00
C ASN A 36 -28.08 -36.69 36.66
N SER A 37 -27.34 -35.96 35.81
CA SER A 37 -26.03 -36.37 35.31
C SER A 37 -24.97 -36.40 36.40
N GLU A 38 -24.01 -37.31 36.26
CA GLU A 38 -22.78 -37.34 37.07
C GLU A 38 -21.79 -36.23 36.68
N TRP A 39 -22.01 -35.58 35.53
CA TRP A 39 -21.24 -34.41 35.10
C TRP A 39 -21.80 -33.14 35.71
N ALA A 40 -20.92 -32.20 36.05
CA ALA A 40 -21.32 -30.86 36.48
C ALA A 40 -20.26 -29.83 36.09
N SER A 41 -20.60 -28.97 35.14
CA SER A 41 -19.78 -27.82 34.75
C SER A 41 -20.29 -26.56 35.45
N ALA A 42 -19.39 -25.77 36.05
CA ALA A 42 -19.78 -24.49 36.64
C ALA A 42 -20.28 -23.52 35.57
N VAL A 43 -21.07 -22.51 35.96
CA VAL A 43 -21.57 -21.48 35.04
C VAL A 43 -20.94 -20.12 35.30
N VAL A 44 -20.76 -19.36 34.23
CA VAL A 44 -20.29 -17.97 34.25
C VAL A 44 -21.29 -17.11 33.50
N LEU A 45 -21.71 -16.00 34.12
CA LEU A 45 -22.51 -14.97 33.44
C LEU A 45 -21.58 -13.96 32.79
N VAL A 46 -21.75 -13.76 31.49
CA VAL A 46 -20.97 -12.80 30.69
C VAL A 46 -21.88 -11.68 30.22
N ASN A 47 -21.47 -10.43 30.41
CA ASN A 47 -22.20 -9.28 29.90
C ASN A 47 -22.05 -9.19 28.36
N LYS A 48 -23.16 -9.07 27.65
CA LYS A 48 -23.19 -8.73 26.23
C LYS A 48 -23.01 -7.23 26.05
N GLN A 49 -22.71 -6.82 24.82
CA GLN A 49 -22.58 -5.41 24.45
C GLN A 49 -23.88 -4.62 24.63
N ASP A 50 -25.04 -5.28 24.56
CA ASP A 50 -26.36 -4.68 24.81
C ASP A 50 -26.72 -4.57 26.30
N GLY A 51 -25.80 -4.94 27.20
CA GLY A 51 -26.01 -4.95 28.65
C GLY A 51 -26.71 -6.19 29.19
N SER A 52 -27.27 -7.05 28.33
CA SER A 52 -27.89 -8.32 28.76
C SER A 52 -26.84 -9.36 29.16
N LYS A 53 -27.18 -10.28 30.07
CA LYS A 53 -26.28 -11.37 30.48
C LYS A 53 -26.45 -12.61 29.60
N ARG A 54 -25.35 -13.33 29.36
CA ARG A 54 -25.32 -14.64 28.69
C ARG A 54 -24.83 -15.69 29.68
N LEU A 55 -25.55 -16.81 29.76
CA LEU A 55 -25.11 -18.00 30.48
C LEU A 55 -24.07 -18.76 29.66
N CYS A 56 -22.88 -18.97 30.22
CA CYS A 56 -21.80 -19.75 29.62
C CYS A 56 -21.40 -20.88 30.58
N GLY A 57 -21.42 -22.13 30.12
CA GLY A 57 -20.88 -23.26 30.88
C GLY A 57 -19.35 -23.30 30.79
N ASP A 58 -18.68 -23.56 31.90
CA ASP A 58 -17.24 -23.78 31.96
C ASP A 58 -16.90 -25.22 31.56
N PHE A 59 -16.89 -25.48 30.26
CA PHE A 59 -16.61 -26.80 29.69
C PHE A 59 -15.11 -27.09 29.54
N ARG A 60 -14.20 -26.36 30.22
CA ARG A 60 -12.74 -26.54 30.03
C ARG A 60 -12.28 -27.98 30.26
N GLU A 61 -12.77 -28.62 31.33
CA GLU A 61 -12.40 -30.00 31.63
C GLU A 61 -13.03 -30.99 30.65
N LEU A 62 -14.30 -30.79 30.29
CA LEU A 62 -14.96 -31.58 29.25
C LEU A 62 -14.23 -31.48 27.90
N ASN A 63 -13.75 -30.29 27.54
CA ASN A 63 -13.04 -30.01 26.29
C ASN A 63 -11.68 -30.72 26.21
N LYS A 64 -11.04 -31.02 27.35
CA LYS A 64 -9.80 -31.82 27.41
C LYS A 64 -10.06 -33.28 27.04
N LEU A 65 -11.17 -33.82 27.53
CA LEU A 65 -11.59 -35.21 27.27
C LEU A 65 -12.21 -35.39 25.88
N THR A 66 -12.72 -34.30 25.29
CA THR A 66 -13.40 -34.33 23.99
C THR A 66 -12.40 -34.47 22.84
N ARG A 67 -12.60 -35.52 22.03
CA ARG A 67 -11.88 -35.72 20.76
C ARG A 67 -12.14 -34.52 19.83
N ARG A 68 -11.07 -33.91 19.35
CA ARG A 68 -11.14 -32.70 18.52
C ARG A 68 -11.71 -33.05 17.15
N ASP A 69 -12.76 -32.33 16.75
CA ASP A 69 -13.20 -32.31 15.36
C ASP A 69 -12.26 -31.42 14.55
N CYS A 70 -11.70 -31.95 13.47
CA CYS A 70 -10.73 -31.26 12.62
C CYS A 70 -11.39 -30.78 11.32
N TYR A 71 -12.68 -30.46 11.35
CA TYR A 71 -13.36 -29.84 10.23
C TYR A 71 -12.66 -28.53 9.83
N PRO A 72 -12.33 -28.35 8.54
CA PRO A 72 -11.58 -27.18 8.09
C PRO A 72 -12.43 -25.93 8.24
N LEU A 73 -11.96 -24.98 9.05
CA LEU A 73 -12.52 -23.64 9.03
C LEU A 73 -11.99 -22.90 7.79
N PRO A 74 -12.80 -22.03 7.17
CA PRO A 74 -12.37 -21.27 6.00
C PRO A 74 -11.10 -20.47 6.30
N ASN A 75 -10.14 -20.53 5.38
CA ASN A 75 -8.94 -19.71 5.48
C ASN A 75 -9.34 -18.23 5.30
N ILE A 76 -9.01 -17.40 6.29
CA ILE A 76 -9.30 -15.96 6.33
C ILE A 76 -8.81 -15.26 5.05
N GLU A 77 -7.60 -15.58 4.59
CA GLU A 77 -7.02 -14.94 3.41
C GLU A 77 -7.80 -15.29 2.14
N LEU A 78 -8.28 -16.53 2.03
CA LEU A 78 -9.14 -16.97 0.93
C LEU A 78 -10.50 -16.27 0.97
N LEU A 79 -11.06 -16.07 2.16
CA LEU A 79 -12.30 -15.31 2.33
C LEU A 79 -12.11 -13.85 1.89
N LEU A 80 -11.00 -13.22 2.28
CA LEU A 80 -10.69 -11.85 1.90
C LEU A 80 -10.51 -11.72 0.38
N HIS A 81 -9.83 -12.67 -0.27
CA HIS A 81 -9.67 -12.68 -1.72
C HIS A 81 -11.02 -12.73 -2.46
N ARG A 82 -12.01 -13.46 -1.94
CA ARG A 82 -13.36 -13.51 -2.54
C ARG A 82 -14.13 -12.19 -2.44
N LEU A 83 -13.75 -11.31 -1.52
CA LEU A 83 -14.34 -9.98 -1.36
C LEU A 83 -13.68 -8.93 -2.26
N GLN A 84 -12.59 -9.28 -2.97
CA GLN A 84 -11.87 -8.37 -3.84
C GLN A 84 -12.77 -7.81 -4.96
N GLY A 85 -12.74 -6.49 -5.13
CA GLY A 85 -13.45 -5.79 -6.19
C GLY A 85 -14.97 -5.68 -5.98
N LYS A 86 -15.52 -6.28 -4.92
CA LYS A 86 -16.95 -6.18 -4.59
C LYS A 86 -17.27 -4.78 -4.05
N MET A 87 -18.46 -4.27 -4.38
CA MET A 87 -18.89 -2.92 -4.03
C MET A 87 -20.01 -2.91 -2.99
N VAL A 88 -20.89 -3.92 -3.04
CA VAL A 88 -22.07 -4.00 -2.17
C VAL A 88 -21.94 -5.21 -1.26
N PHE A 89 -22.10 -5.00 0.03
CA PHE A 89 -21.93 -6.01 1.05
C PHE A 89 -23.19 -6.15 1.91
N SER A 90 -23.56 -7.39 2.23
CA SER A 90 -24.57 -7.69 3.25
C SER A 90 -23.99 -8.68 4.25
N LYS A 91 -24.27 -8.45 5.54
CA LYS A 91 -23.93 -9.32 6.64
C LYS A 91 -25.21 -9.81 7.32
N LEU A 92 -25.42 -11.11 7.32
CA LEU A 92 -26.55 -11.75 7.97
C LEU A 92 -26.05 -12.44 9.26
N ASP A 93 -26.80 -12.25 10.35
CA ASP A 93 -26.51 -12.82 11.66
C ASP A 93 -27.56 -13.90 11.96
N CYS A 94 -27.10 -15.13 12.23
CA CYS A 94 -27.98 -16.23 12.59
C CYS A 94 -28.54 -16.02 14.01
N GLN A 95 -29.84 -16.22 14.18
CA GLN A 95 -30.45 -16.15 15.51
C GLN A 95 -30.04 -17.35 16.34
N ASP A 96 -29.34 -17.14 17.46
CA ASP A 96 -28.94 -18.18 18.41
C ASP A 96 -28.34 -19.43 17.72
N GLY A 97 -27.44 -19.21 16.75
CA GLY A 97 -26.96 -20.22 15.78
C GLY A 97 -26.69 -21.61 16.37
N PHE A 98 -25.89 -21.69 17.44
CA PHE A 98 -25.55 -22.97 18.07
C PHE A 98 -26.77 -23.75 18.62
N ASN A 99 -27.82 -23.06 19.07
CA ASN A 99 -29.04 -23.72 19.59
C ASN A 99 -29.86 -24.40 18.49
N HIS A 100 -29.60 -24.14 17.20
CA HIS A 100 -30.21 -24.90 16.11
C HIS A 100 -29.63 -26.32 15.99
N LEU A 101 -28.44 -26.57 16.54
CA LEU A 101 -27.79 -27.87 16.48
C LEU A 101 -28.13 -28.69 17.72
N LYS A 102 -28.89 -29.77 17.52
CA LYS A 102 -29.23 -30.71 18.59
C LYS A 102 -28.01 -31.54 18.98
N ILE A 103 -27.86 -31.77 20.28
CA ILE A 103 -26.89 -32.69 20.85
C ILE A 103 -27.52 -34.09 20.88
N ARG A 104 -26.75 -35.07 20.43
CA ARG A 104 -27.12 -36.49 20.52
C ARG A 104 -27.45 -36.86 21.96
N GLU A 105 -28.55 -37.57 22.19
CA GLU A 105 -29.09 -37.83 23.53
C GLU A 105 -28.06 -38.43 24.51
N CYS A 106 -27.21 -39.37 24.06
CA CYS A 106 -26.18 -39.98 24.90
C CYS A 106 -25.04 -39.03 25.31
N ASP A 107 -24.91 -37.88 24.64
CA ASP A 107 -23.91 -36.87 24.94
C ASP A 107 -24.48 -35.68 25.73
N GLN A 108 -25.81 -35.53 25.81
CA GLN A 108 -26.48 -34.46 26.57
C GLN A 108 -26.04 -34.42 28.04
N PRO A 109 -25.97 -35.55 28.79
CA PRO A 109 -25.57 -35.53 30.20
C PRO A 109 -24.17 -34.94 30.42
N LYS A 110 -23.28 -35.05 29.43
CA LYS A 110 -21.90 -34.51 29.51
C LYS A 110 -21.87 -32.98 29.57
N THR A 111 -22.92 -32.34 29.08
CA THR A 111 -23.05 -30.88 29.05
C THR A 111 -23.76 -30.31 30.28
N ALA A 112 -23.95 -31.12 31.31
CA ALA A 112 -24.64 -30.69 32.52
C ALA A 112 -23.94 -29.49 33.18
N ILE A 113 -24.74 -28.49 33.53
CA ILE A 113 -24.35 -27.25 34.18
C ILE A 113 -24.96 -27.16 35.57
N ILE A 114 -24.13 -26.84 36.56
CA ILE A 114 -24.57 -26.64 37.94
C ILE A 114 -24.83 -25.16 38.20
N THR A 115 -26.04 -24.87 38.68
CA THR A 115 -26.49 -23.51 39.03
C THR A 115 -27.06 -23.51 40.44
N PRO A 116 -27.19 -22.35 41.11
CA PRO A 116 -27.84 -22.28 42.42
C PRO A 116 -29.32 -22.74 42.41
N ILE A 117 -29.95 -22.79 41.24
CA ILE A 117 -31.37 -23.14 41.04
C ILE A 117 -31.53 -24.65 40.80
N GLY A 118 -30.50 -25.32 40.29
CA GLY A 118 -30.53 -26.74 39.98
C GLY A 118 -29.47 -27.19 38.98
N LEU A 119 -29.48 -28.49 38.68
CA LEU A 119 -28.66 -29.12 37.66
C LEU A 119 -29.46 -29.24 36.36
N PHE A 120 -28.90 -28.75 35.27
CA PHE A 120 -29.54 -28.76 33.95
C PHE A 120 -28.57 -29.28 32.89
N GLU A 121 -29.07 -29.96 31.85
CA GLU A 121 -28.27 -30.41 30.71
C GLU A 121 -28.81 -29.84 29.40
N TYR A 122 -27.93 -29.65 28.43
CA TYR A 122 -28.29 -29.06 27.15
C TYR A 122 -28.80 -30.11 26.15
N LYS A 123 -29.94 -29.82 25.53
CA LYS A 123 -30.48 -30.54 24.37
C LYS A 123 -29.91 -30.00 23.06
N ALA A 124 -29.58 -28.72 23.01
CA ALA A 124 -28.97 -28.06 21.86
C ALA A 124 -27.60 -27.47 22.22
N MET A 125 -26.75 -27.23 21.22
CA MET A 125 -25.33 -26.98 21.42
C MET A 125 -25.06 -25.70 22.24
N PRO A 126 -24.48 -25.79 23.46
CA PRO A 126 -24.14 -24.62 24.23
C PRO A 126 -22.86 -23.95 23.72
N PHE A 127 -22.72 -22.67 24.05
CA PHE A 127 -21.46 -21.96 23.93
C PHE A 127 -20.38 -22.59 24.83
N GLY A 128 -19.14 -22.62 24.34
CA GLY A 128 -17.97 -23.06 25.12
C GLY A 128 -17.51 -24.49 24.84
N LEU A 129 -18.26 -25.29 24.08
CA LEU A 129 -17.79 -26.61 23.62
C LEU A 129 -16.73 -26.48 22.53
N LYS A 130 -15.66 -27.26 22.64
CA LYS A 130 -14.50 -27.26 21.73
C LYS A 130 -14.85 -27.50 20.27
N ASN A 131 -15.83 -28.36 19.99
CA ASN A 131 -16.21 -28.73 18.63
C ASN A 131 -17.41 -27.92 18.10
N ALA A 132 -18.00 -27.02 18.90
CA ALA A 132 -19.18 -26.27 18.47
C ALA A 132 -18.96 -25.44 17.20
N PRO A 133 -17.84 -24.69 17.06
CA PRO A 133 -17.57 -23.93 15.84
C PRO A 133 -17.45 -24.82 14.59
N SER A 134 -16.77 -25.96 14.71
CA SER A 134 -16.56 -26.91 13.61
C SER A 134 -17.88 -27.53 13.13
N GLN A 135 -18.76 -27.91 14.06
CA GLN A 135 -20.06 -28.46 13.72
C GLN A 135 -21.01 -27.41 13.14
N PHE A 136 -20.95 -26.18 13.65
CA PHE A 136 -21.73 -25.08 13.09
C PHE A 136 -21.28 -24.71 11.68
N GLN A 137 -19.97 -24.57 11.45
CA GLN A 137 -19.44 -24.33 10.11
C GLN A 137 -19.88 -25.44 9.13
N ARG A 138 -19.77 -26.72 9.53
CA ARG A 138 -20.21 -27.85 8.70
C ARG A 138 -21.69 -27.78 8.35
N ALA A 139 -22.54 -27.47 9.32
CA ALA A 139 -23.98 -27.35 9.10
C ALA A 139 -24.30 -26.22 8.12
N MET A 140 -23.66 -25.06 8.28
CA MET A 140 -23.87 -23.92 7.39
C MET A 140 -23.28 -24.14 5.98
N ASP A 141 -22.12 -24.79 5.87
CA ASP A 141 -21.54 -25.16 4.58
C ASP A 141 -22.43 -26.12 3.79
N ASN A 142 -23.20 -26.97 4.48
CA ASN A 142 -24.20 -27.85 3.88
C ASN A 142 -25.47 -27.08 3.51
N ALA A 143 -25.96 -26.21 4.41
CA ALA A 143 -27.14 -25.39 4.17
C ALA A 143 -26.98 -24.43 2.98
N LEU A 144 -25.78 -23.92 2.77
CA LEU A 144 -25.44 -22.96 1.72
C LEU A 144 -24.61 -23.59 0.59
N LYS A 145 -24.66 -24.92 0.44
CA LYS A 145 -23.84 -25.67 -0.53
C LYS A 145 -24.00 -25.16 -1.96
N ASP A 146 -25.22 -24.81 -2.35
CA ASP A 146 -25.57 -24.40 -3.71
C ASP A 146 -25.25 -22.93 -4.00
N VAL A 147 -25.01 -22.13 -2.95
CA VAL A 147 -24.71 -20.68 -3.02
C VAL A 147 -23.34 -20.36 -2.47
N LYS A 148 -22.42 -21.33 -2.51
CA LYS A 148 -21.04 -21.17 -2.01
C LYS A 148 -20.25 -20.11 -2.77
N LYS A 149 -20.67 -19.69 -3.97
CA LYS A 149 -20.02 -18.64 -4.76
C LYS A 149 -20.46 -17.24 -4.33
N GLU A 150 -21.75 -17.10 -4.04
CA GLU A 150 -22.43 -15.87 -3.66
C GLU A 150 -22.22 -15.54 -2.17
N ALA A 151 -22.22 -16.56 -1.31
CA ALA A 151 -22.08 -16.40 0.13
C ALA A 151 -20.72 -16.90 0.64
N ILE A 152 -20.21 -16.16 1.63
CA ILE A 152 -19.08 -16.52 2.48
C ILE A 152 -19.64 -16.78 3.87
N VAL A 153 -19.37 -17.96 4.41
CA VAL A 153 -19.79 -18.32 5.76
C VAL A 153 -18.55 -18.40 6.65
N PHE A 154 -18.58 -17.72 7.78
CA PHE A 154 -17.60 -17.89 8.84
C PHE A 154 -18.31 -18.04 10.18
N ILE A 155 -18.41 -19.29 10.65
CA ILE A 155 -19.16 -19.66 11.86
C ILE A 155 -20.57 -19.05 11.78
N ASP A 156 -20.89 -18.06 12.62
CA ASP A 156 -22.22 -17.45 12.74
C ASP A 156 -22.48 -16.33 11.72
N ASP A 157 -21.43 -15.81 11.08
CA ASP A 157 -21.50 -14.70 10.13
C ASP A 157 -21.66 -15.20 8.70
N ILE A 158 -22.75 -14.81 8.03
CA ILE A 158 -22.94 -15.02 6.59
C ILE A 158 -22.74 -13.67 5.89
N ILE A 159 -21.80 -13.63 4.96
CA ILE A 159 -21.44 -12.43 4.21
C ILE A 159 -21.74 -12.67 2.74
N ILE A 160 -22.42 -11.71 2.13
CA ILE A 160 -22.73 -11.69 0.70
C ILE A 160 -22.06 -10.45 0.14
N ALA A 161 -21.40 -10.59 -1.00
CA ALA A 161 -20.66 -9.49 -1.61
C ALA A 161 -20.75 -9.55 -3.14
N SER A 162 -21.23 -8.47 -3.75
CA SER A 162 -21.55 -8.40 -5.19
C SER A 162 -20.97 -7.13 -5.82
N LEU A 163 -20.86 -7.10 -7.15
CA LEU A 163 -20.28 -5.98 -7.90
C LEU A 163 -21.27 -4.82 -8.06
N SER A 164 -22.57 -5.13 -8.17
CA SER A 164 -23.64 -4.15 -8.29
C SER A 164 -24.81 -4.47 -7.35
N VAL A 165 -25.72 -3.51 -7.17
CA VAL A 165 -26.91 -3.67 -6.33
C VAL A 165 -27.88 -4.70 -6.93
N GLU A 166 -27.97 -4.74 -8.27
CA GLU A 166 -28.83 -5.68 -9.00
C GLU A 166 -28.35 -7.12 -8.83
N GLU A 167 -27.05 -7.37 -9.01
CA GLU A 167 -26.44 -8.67 -8.74
C GLU A 167 -26.65 -9.06 -7.27
N HIS A 168 -26.51 -8.09 -6.36
CA HIS A 168 -26.68 -8.32 -4.93
C HIS A 168 -28.09 -8.77 -4.55
N LEU A 169 -29.12 -8.22 -5.19
CA LEU A 169 -30.51 -8.64 -4.99
C LEU A 169 -30.73 -10.09 -5.41
N ILE A 170 -30.14 -10.50 -6.54
CA ILE A 170 -30.20 -11.88 -7.04
C ILE A 170 -29.51 -12.81 -6.04
N ASP A 171 -28.31 -12.45 -5.58
CA ASP A 171 -27.53 -13.24 -4.64
C ASP A 171 -28.24 -13.38 -3.28
N LEU A 172 -28.80 -12.29 -2.76
CA LEU A 172 -29.60 -12.30 -1.53
C LEU A 172 -30.81 -13.22 -1.64
N ASN A 173 -31.53 -13.18 -2.75
CA ASN A 173 -32.69 -14.05 -2.96
C ASN A 173 -32.30 -15.53 -2.96
N LYS A 174 -31.22 -15.90 -3.64
CA LYS A 174 -30.70 -17.28 -3.64
C LYS A 174 -30.32 -17.73 -2.22
N VAL A 175 -29.61 -16.87 -1.48
CA VAL A 175 -29.17 -17.18 -0.12
C VAL A 175 -30.35 -17.33 0.83
N PHE A 176 -31.32 -16.40 0.79
CA PHE A 176 -32.53 -16.51 1.62
C PHE A 176 -33.35 -17.75 1.29
N HIS A 177 -33.42 -18.15 0.02
CA HIS A 177 -34.08 -19.40 -0.37
C HIS A 177 -33.41 -20.62 0.28
N CYS A 178 -32.08 -20.70 0.24
CA CYS A 178 -31.31 -21.79 0.86
C CYS A 178 -31.41 -21.80 2.39
N LEU A 179 -31.41 -20.62 3.03
CA LEU A 179 -31.60 -20.51 4.48
C LEU A 179 -32.99 -20.97 4.90
N LYS A 180 -34.02 -20.58 4.13
CA LYS A 180 -35.40 -21.00 4.36
C LYS A 180 -35.57 -22.51 4.19
N SER A 181 -35.00 -23.11 3.14
CA SER A 181 -35.08 -24.56 2.92
C SER A 181 -34.34 -25.37 4.00
N SER A 182 -33.28 -24.78 4.56
CA SER A 182 -32.49 -25.38 5.65
C SER A 182 -33.01 -25.04 7.05
N ASN A 183 -34.14 -24.33 7.16
CA ASN A 183 -34.75 -23.89 8.42
C ASN A 183 -33.80 -23.07 9.33
N VAL A 184 -32.92 -22.26 8.72
CA VAL A 184 -32.01 -21.36 9.45
C VAL A 184 -32.71 -20.02 9.65
N THR A 185 -32.86 -19.62 10.92
CA THR A 185 -33.50 -18.34 11.27
C THR A 185 -32.46 -17.23 11.45
N LEU A 186 -32.74 -16.05 10.88
CA LEU A 186 -31.88 -14.87 10.97
C LEU A 186 -32.40 -13.87 12.00
N LYS A 187 -31.49 -13.20 12.70
CA LYS A 187 -31.83 -12.11 13.61
C LYS A 187 -31.89 -10.79 12.86
N ALA A 188 -33.08 -10.45 12.33
CA ALA A 188 -33.29 -9.26 11.48
C ALA A 188 -32.66 -7.97 12.02
N LYS A 189 -32.77 -7.69 13.33
CA LYS A 189 -32.18 -6.48 13.97
C LYS A 189 -30.66 -6.39 13.88
N LYS A 190 -29.96 -7.51 13.66
CA LYS A 190 -28.50 -7.57 13.55
C LYS A 190 -28.01 -7.73 12.11
N CYS A 191 -28.89 -8.11 11.19
CA CYS A 191 -28.56 -8.16 9.77
C CYS A 191 -28.32 -6.74 9.26
N LYS A 192 -27.23 -6.56 8.50
CA LYS A 192 -26.89 -5.32 7.81
C LYS A 192 -26.92 -5.60 6.32
N LEU A 193 -27.84 -4.95 5.60
CA LEU A 193 -28.02 -5.18 4.16
C LEU A 193 -27.52 -3.96 3.36
N PHE A 194 -27.08 -4.20 2.12
CA PHE A 194 -26.69 -3.16 1.15
C PHE A 194 -25.74 -2.09 1.71
N GLN A 195 -24.67 -2.54 2.37
CA GLN A 195 -23.65 -1.68 2.94
C GLN A 195 -22.48 -1.51 1.96
N ASP A 196 -21.82 -0.35 2.00
CA ASP A 196 -20.58 -0.10 1.25
C ASP A 196 -19.35 -0.76 1.90
N SER A 197 -19.53 -1.31 3.10
CA SER A 197 -18.47 -1.98 3.85
C SER A 197 -19.00 -3.06 4.78
N VAL A 198 -18.19 -4.08 5.05
CA VAL A 198 -18.53 -5.16 5.97
C VAL A 198 -17.42 -5.43 6.98
N GLU A 199 -17.81 -5.74 8.21
CA GLU A 199 -16.88 -6.16 9.26
C GLU A 199 -16.79 -7.68 9.35
N ILE A 200 -15.59 -8.21 9.11
CA ILE A 200 -15.27 -9.65 9.20
C ILE A 200 -13.95 -9.83 9.93
N LEU A 201 -13.91 -10.76 10.90
CA LEU A 201 -12.67 -11.19 11.57
C LEU A 201 -11.83 -10.04 12.16
N GLY A 202 -12.51 -8.96 12.55
CA GLY A 202 -11.88 -7.79 13.13
C GLY A 202 -11.20 -6.84 12.13
N HIS A 203 -11.51 -6.98 10.85
CA HIS A 203 -11.19 -6.08 9.75
C HIS A 203 -12.47 -5.44 9.20
N ARG A 204 -12.35 -4.25 8.63
CA ARG A 204 -13.42 -3.59 7.85
C ARG A 204 -13.05 -3.71 6.38
N ILE A 205 -13.92 -4.30 5.59
CA ILE A 205 -13.71 -4.51 4.16
C ILE A 205 -14.53 -3.49 3.41
N THR A 206 -13.90 -2.79 2.48
CA THR A 206 -14.50 -1.76 1.62
C THR A 206 -14.16 -2.06 0.16
N LYS A 207 -14.77 -1.32 -0.76
CA LYS A 207 -14.39 -1.35 -2.19
C LYS A 207 -12.92 -1.00 -2.43
N ASP A 208 -12.33 -0.19 -1.54
CA ASP A 208 -10.96 0.33 -1.67
C ASP A 208 -9.93 -0.61 -1.05
N GLY A 209 -10.36 -1.54 -0.18
CA GLY A 209 -9.50 -2.57 0.40
C GLY A 209 -9.89 -3.02 1.81
N ILE A 210 -8.88 -3.44 2.56
CA ILE A 210 -8.95 -3.93 3.93
C ILE A 210 -8.52 -2.79 4.85
N GLU A 211 -9.38 -2.41 5.78
CA GLU A 211 -9.17 -1.35 6.75
C GLU A 211 -9.18 -1.89 8.19
N ALA A 212 -8.53 -1.16 9.10
CA ALA A 212 -8.72 -1.36 10.53
C ALA A 212 -10.11 -0.86 10.97
N GLN A 213 -10.70 -1.53 11.95
CA GLN A 213 -12.02 -1.14 12.47
C GLN A 213 -11.97 0.26 13.10
N PRO A 214 -12.83 1.21 12.67
CA PRO A 214 -12.83 2.59 13.17
C PRO A 214 -12.97 2.68 14.69
N ILE A 215 -13.83 1.83 15.28
CA ILE A 215 -14.04 1.78 16.75
C ILE A 215 -12.75 1.45 17.49
N LYS A 216 -11.91 0.55 16.95
CA LYS A 216 -10.64 0.18 17.58
C LYS A 216 -9.62 1.32 17.47
N ILE A 217 -9.57 1.97 16.31
CA ILE A 217 -8.72 3.16 16.10
C ILE A 217 -9.12 4.26 17.08
N GLN A 218 -10.42 4.56 17.17
CA GLN A 218 -10.96 5.59 18.05
C GLN A 218 -10.63 5.32 19.52
N ARG A 219 -10.75 4.06 19.98
CA ARG A 219 -10.36 3.67 21.35
C ARG A 219 -8.89 3.95 21.64
N ILE A 220 -7.99 3.68 20.69
CA ILE A 220 -6.55 3.93 20.85
C ILE A 220 -6.26 5.43 20.82
N LEU A 221 -6.95 6.20 19.98
CA LEU A 221 -6.82 7.66 19.90
C LEU A 221 -7.31 8.36 21.18
N GLN A 222 -8.40 7.89 21.76
CA GLN A 222 -9.00 8.44 22.99
C GLN A 222 -8.28 7.98 24.27
N GLN A 223 -7.43 6.96 24.19
CA GLN A 223 -6.71 6.49 25.36
C GLN A 223 -5.73 7.54 25.88
N ASN A 224 -5.72 7.72 27.20
CA ASN A 224 -4.80 8.61 27.90
C ASN A 224 -3.39 8.03 27.92
N LYS A 225 -2.40 8.88 28.24
CA LYS A 225 -1.00 8.46 28.39
C LYS A 225 -0.92 7.41 29.52
N PRO A 226 -0.32 6.23 29.27
CA PRO A 226 -0.16 5.20 30.29
C PRO A 226 0.59 5.70 31.52
N GLN A 227 0.01 5.51 32.70
CA GLN A 227 0.62 5.91 33.97
C GLN A 227 1.38 4.77 34.65
N ASN A 228 1.16 3.53 34.20
CA ASN A 228 1.81 2.35 34.76
C ASN A 228 2.10 1.30 33.68
N LEU A 229 2.86 0.27 34.07
CA LEU A 229 3.30 -0.79 33.18
C LEU A 229 2.13 -1.63 32.62
N GLN A 230 1.06 -1.83 33.40
CA GLN A 230 -0.11 -2.59 32.97
C GLN A 230 -0.90 -1.85 31.88
N GLU A 231 -1.12 -0.55 32.06
CA GLU A 231 -1.74 0.32 31.05
C GLU A 231 -0.89 0.40 29.78
N LEU A 232 0.44 0.48 29.93
CA LEU A 232 1.36 0.51 28.79
C LEU A 232 1.30 -0.81 28.00
N GLN A 233 1.27 -1.96 28.70
CA GLN A 233 1.10 -3.27 28.06
C GLN A 233 -0.24 -3.36 27.33
N SER A 234 -1.32 -2.87 27.93
CA SER A 234 -2.64 -2.83 27.30
C SER A 234 -2.63 -1.95 26.04
N TYR A 235 -2.03 -0.76 26.11
CA TYR A 235 -1.92 0.17 24.99
C TYR A 235 -1.09 -0.42 23.84
N LEU A 236 0.09 -0.99 24.13
CA LEU A 236 0.93 -1.64 23.13
C LEU A 236 0.27 -2.91 22.55
N GLY A 237 -0.51 -3.64 23.35
CA GLY A 237 -1.33 -4.75 22.88
C GLY A 237 -2.36 -4.31 21.84
N ALA A 238 -3.04 -3.18 22.09
CA ALA A 238 -4.00 -2.60 21.15
C ALA A 238 -3.33 -2.12 19.84
N ILE A 239 -2.14 -1.50 19.93
CA ILE A 239 -1.38 -1.10 18.74
C ILE A 239 -0.91 -2.31 17.94
N ASN A 240 -0.41 -3.35 18.61
CA ASN A 240 0.06 -4.56 17.93
C ASN A 240 -1.05 -5.20 17.08
N TYR A 241 -2.30 -5.12 17.52
CA TYR A 241 -3.45 -5.62 16.75
C TYR A 241 -3.60 -4.93 15.39
N ILE A 242 -3.33 -3.62 15.32
CA ILE A 242 -3.42 -2.82 14.08
C ILE A 242 -2.08 -2.56 13.40
N SER A 243 -0.99 -3.14 13.92
CA SER A 243 0.37 -2.94 13.42
C SER A 243 0.54 -3.29 11.94
N LYS A 244 -0.28 -4.20 11.40
CA LYS A 244 -0.35 -4.56 9.97
C LYS A 244 -0.72 -3.37 9.07
N PHE A 245 -1.43 -2.38 9.58
CA PHE A 245 -1.81 -1.16 8.85
C PHE A 245 -0.81 -0.01 9.00
N ILE A 246 0.16 -0.15 9.93
CA ILE A 246 1.09 0.92 10.30
C ILE A 246 2.48 0.56 9.74
N PRO A 247 2.98 1.33 8.76
CA PRO A 247 4.34 1.18 8.27
C PRO A 247 5.36 1.35 9.39
N ASN A 248 6.35 0.45 9.44
CA ASN A 248 7.42 0.47 10.44
C ASN A 248 6.95 0.72 11.89
N SER A 249 5.83 0.10 12.28
CA SER A 249 5.24 0.26 13.61
C SER A 249 6.21 -0.03 14.75
N ALA A 250 7.14 -1.00 14.58
CA ALA A 250 8.13 -1.35 15.58
C ALA A 250 9.06 -0.19 15.96
N SER A 251 9.48 0.62 14.97
CA SER A 251 10.33 1.79 15.22
C SER A 251 9.55 2.87 15.99
N LEU A 252 8.30 3.14 15.59
CA LEU A 252 7.42 4.09 16.28
C LEU A 252 7.18 3.73 17.75
N ILE A 253 6.94 2.46 18.05
CA ILE A 253 6.70 1.99 19.43
C ILE A 253 7.98 1.69 20.21
N SER A 254 9.16 1.77 19.60
CA SER A 254 10.44 1.38 20.21
C SER A 254 10.72 2.12 21.53
N PRO A 255 10.55 3.46 21.62
CA PRO A 255 10.74 4.18 22.88
C PRO A 255 9.79 3.68 23.98
N LEU A 256 8.52 3.42 23.66
CA LEU A 256 7.53 2.91 24.60
C LEU A 256 7.83 1.47 25.04
N ARG A 257 8.28 0.60 24.13
CA ARG A 257 8.68 -0.77 24.47
C ARG A 257 9.88 -0.81 25.40
N SER A 258 10.75 0.20 25.36
CA SER A 258 11.92 0.26 26.25
C SER A 258 11.54 0.28 27.74
N LEU A 259 10.38 0.85 28.08
CA LEU A 259 9.82 0.90 29.44
C LEU A 259 9.34 -0.48 29.96
N LEU A 260 9.15 -1.46 29.08
CA LEU A 260 8.74 -2.83 29.46
C LEU A 260 9.92 -3.72 29.90
N LYS A 261 11.17 -3.25 29.80
CA LYS A 261 12.33 -4.07 30.17
C LYS A 261 12.34 -4.29 31.69
N ARG A 262 12.59 -5.53 32.14
CA ARG A 262 12.52 -5.90 33.58
C ARG A 262 13.44 -5.08 34.50
N LYS A 263 14.51 -4.48 33.97
CA LYS A 263 15.50 -3.71 34.75
C LYS A 263 15.26 -2.20 34.73
N THR A 264 14.24 -1.70 34.06
CA THR A 264 13.95 -0.25 33.96
C THR A 264 12.83 0.15 34.91
N LYS A 265 13.07 1.18 35.74
CA LYS A 265 11.99 1.84 36.47
C LYS A 265 11.06 2.54 35.47
N PHE A 266 9.75 2.41 35.65
CA PHE A 266 8.80 3.10 34.79
C PHE A 266 8.93 4.61 35.02
N LYS A 267 9.51 5.31 34.04
CA LYS A 267 9.66 6.76 34.06
C LYS A 267 9.26 7.29 32.70
N TRP A 268 8.16 8.02 32.66
CA TRP A 268 7.73 8.71 31.45
C TRP A 268 8.64 9.94 31.22
N GLU A 269 9.01 10.18 29.96
CA GLU A 269 10.02 11.17 29.54
C GLU A 269 9.57 11.73 28.18
N SER A 270 10.14 12.86 27.75
CA SER A 270 9.74 13.54 26.51
C SER A 270 9.79 12.64 25.26
N LYS A 271 10.77 11.73 25.15
CA LYS A 271 10.84 10.75 24.05
C LYS A 271 9.63 9.80 23.98
N HIS A 272 8.99 9.53 25.13
CA HIS A 272 7.80 8.69 25.21
C HIS A 272 6.54 9.46 24.77
N ASP A 273 6.48 10.76 25.05
CA ASP A 273 5.44 11.65 24.53
C ASP A 273 5.51 11.75 23.01
N GLU A 274 6.70 11.98 22.45
CA GLU A 274 6.91 12.02 21.01
C GLU A 274 6.48 10.71 20.34
N ALA A 275 6.86 9.56 20.89
CA ALA A 275 6.46 8.26 20.38
C ALA A 275 4.94 8.07 20.43
N PHE A 276 4.30 8.45 21.54
CA PHE A 276 2.85 8.35 21.73
C PHE A 276 2.10 9.24 20.73
N ASP A 277 2.54 10.48 20.52
CA ASP A 277 1.92 11.41 19.58
C ASP A 277 2.16 11.01 18.13
N ASN A 278 3.35 10.50 17.80
CA ASN A 278 3.66 10.00 16.46
C ASN A 278 2.79 8.79 16.09
N ILE A 279 2.52 7.89 17.04
CA ILE A 279 1.59 6.78 16.83
C ILE A 279 0.18 7.32 16.57
N LYS A 280 -0.31 8.27 17.38
CA LYS A 280 -1.64 8.86 17.16
C LYS A 280 -1.76 9.54 15.79
N LYS A 281 -0.72 10.25 15.35
CA LYS A 281 -0.65 10.84 13.99
C LYS A 281 -0.69 9.75 12.91
N ALA A 282 0.10 8.69 13.07
CA ALA A 282 0.10 7.56 12.15
C ALA A 282 -1.28 6.90 12.02
N LEU A 283 -2.01 6.76 13.13
CA LEU A 283 -3.37 6.21 13.17
C LEU A 283 -4.41 7.08 12.44
N GLY A 284 -4.21 8.40 12.40
CA GLY A 284 -5.09 9.31 11.68
C GLY A 284 -4.98 9.23 10.15
N HIS A 285 -3.87 8.66 9.64
CA HIS A 285 -3.56 8.62 8.21
C HIS A 285 -3.42 7.18 7.66
N LEU A 286 -4.06 6.20 8.30
CA LEU A 286 -4.01 4.82 7.82
C LEU A 286 -4.66 4.69 6.45
N LYS A 287 -3.95 4.01 5.55
CA LYS A 287 -4.47 3.67 4.23
C LYS A 287 -5.06 2.25 4.26
N PRO A 288 -6.10 1.97 3.46
CA PRO A 288 -6.55 0.61 3.23
C PRO A 288 -5.41 -0.24 2.64
N LEU A 289 -5.32 -1.49 3.07
CA LEU A 289 -4.47 -2.49 2.45
C LEU A 289 -5.22 -3.11 1.27
N ALA A 290 -4.55 -3.30 0.15
CA ALA A 290 -5.15 -3.96 -1.00
C ALA A 290 -5.29 -5.47 -0.76
N PHE A 291 -6.28 -6.04 -1.43
CA PHE A 291 -6.37 -7.48 -1.59
C PHE A 291 -5.19 -7.99 -2.41
N LEU A 292 -4.63 -9.12 -1.98
CA LEU A 292 -3.53 -9.74 -2.70
C LEU A 292 -4.02 -10.28 -4.05
N ASP A 293 -3.36 -9.85 -5.13
CA ASP A 293 -3.46 -10.50 -6.43
C ASP A 293 -2.23 -11.40 -6.63
N ASN A 294 -2.47 -12.71 -6.79
CA ASN A 294 -1.41 -13.70 -6.91
C ASN A 294 -0.59 -13.55 -8.20
N GLU A 295 -1.17 -12.99 -9.25
CA GLU A 295 -0.51 -12.83 -10.55
C GLU A 295 0.13 -11.44 -10.72
N ALA A 296 -0.23 -10.48 -9.85
CA ALA A 296 0.37 -9.15 -9.89
C ALA A 296 1.88 -9.19 -9.54
N PRO A 297 2.71 -8.36 -10.19
CA PRO A 297 4.10 -8.17 -9.80
C PRO A 297 4.19 -7.65 -8.36
N LYS A 298 5.09 -8.24 -7.56
CA LYS A 298 5.23 -7.94 -6.13
C LYS A 298 6.56 -7.26 -5.86
N ILE A 299 6.53 -6.30 -4.93
CA ILE A 299 7.71 -5.57 -4.47
C ILE A 299 7.77 -5.65 -2.95
N VAL A 300 8.90 -6.10 -2.40
CA VAL A 300 9.15 -6.11 -0.96
C VAL A 300 10.15 -5.00 -0.66
N GLU A 301 9.74 -3.97 0.07
CA GLU A 301 10.66 -2.94 0.55
C GLU A 301 11.15 -3.29 1.96
N LEU A 302 12.46 -3.25 2.14
CA LEU A 302 13.12 -3.49 3.41
C LEU A 302 13.48 -2.18 4.09
N GLU A 303 13.29 -2.15 5.41
CA GLU A 303 13.79 -1.10 6.27
C GLU A 303 14.51 -1.73 7.46
N SER A 304 15.70 -1.24 7.77
CA SER A 304 16.42 -1.59 8.99
C SER A 304 16.94 -0.34 9.67
N ASP A 305 16.85 -0.31 11.00
CA ASP A 305 17.44 0.72 11.83
C ASP A 305 18.33 0.09 12.93
N ALA A 306 18.80 0.90 13.88
CA ALA A 306 19.68 0.40 14.94
C ALA A 306 19.02 -0.67 15.85
N TYR A 307 17.69 -0.62 16.02
CA TYR A 307 16.93 -1.35 17.03
C TYR A 307 15.77 -2.20 16.46
N THR A 308 15.41 -2.03 15.20
CA THR A 308 14.21 -2.58 14.57
C THR A 308 14.46 -2.93 13.11
N ILE A 309 13.64 -3.84 12.61
CA ILE A 309 13.55 -4.20 11.19
C ILE A 309 12.08 -4.16 10.78
N ALA A 310 11.83 -3.72 9.55
CA ALA A 310 10.52 -3.68 8.96
C ALA A 310 10.57 -4.08 7.49
N ALA A 311 9.41 -4.50 7.00
CA ALA A 311 9.21 -4.82 5.61
C ALA A 311 7.79 -4.47 5.19
N THR A 312 7.65 -3.93 4.00
CA THR A 312 6.36 -3.63 3.39
C THR A 312 6.23 -4.41 2.09
N LEU A 313 5.13 -5.15 1.96
CA LEU A 313 4.76 -5.80 0.72
C LEU A 313 3.86 -4.89 -0.10
N PHE A 314 4.29 -4.62 -1.32
CA PHE A 314 3.54 -3.90 -2.33
C PHE A 314 3.20 -4.83 -3.50
N GLN A 315 2.14 -4.47 -4.22
CA GLN A 315 1.81 -5.05 -5.51
C GLN A 315 1.61 -3.92 -6.53
N CYS A 316 2.00 -4.19 -7.78
CA CYS A 316 1.73 -3.33 -8.91
C CYS A 316 0.44 -3.78 -9.61
N ASP A 317 -0.40 -2.83 -10.05
CA ASP A 317 -1.54 -3.16 -10.89
C ASP A 317 -1.07 -3.79 -12.21
N LYS A 318 -1.76 -4.83 -12.68
CA LYS A 318 -1.42 -5.54 -13.93
C LYS A 318 -1.52 -4.59 -15.14
N ASN A 319 -2.48 -3.66 -15.08
CA ASN A 319 -2.78 -2.76 -16.19
C ASN A 319 -1.95 -1.47 -16.12
N ASP A 320 -1.45 -1.11 -14.95
CA ASP A 320 -0.57 0.05 -14.75
C ASP A 320 0.45 -0.20 -13.64
N ILE A 321 1.68 -0.52 -14.05
CA ILE A 321 2.79 -0.82 -13.15
C ILE A 321 3.12 0.37 -12.21
N LYS A 322 2.72 1.60 -12.57
CA LYS A 322 2.92 2.80 -11.73
C LYS A 322 1.94 2.85 -10.56
N LYS A 323 0.81 2.16 -10.64
CA LYS A 323 -0.16 2.10 -9.56
C LYS A 323 0.26 1.02 -8.56
N ILE A 324 0.83 1.47 -7.45
CA ILE A 324 1.34 0.60 -6.40
C ILE A 324 0.36 0.59 -5.23
N SER A 325 -0.01 -0.61 -4.79
CA SER A 325 -0.87 -0.81 -3.63
C SER A 325 -0.13 -1.55 -2.52
N ILE A 326 -0.40 -1.19 -1.27
CA ILE A 326 0.19 -1.82 -0.09
C ILE A 326 -0.65 -3.05 0.26
N VAL A 327 -0.03 -4.21 0.40
CA VAL A 327 -0.70 -5.46 0.77
C VAL A 327 -0.57 -5.74 2.26
N ASP A 328 0.63 -5.56 2.83
CA ASP A 328 0.88 -5.87 4.23
C ASP A 328 2.14 -5.15 4.76
N HIS A 329 2.10 -4.70 6.01
CA HIS A 329 3.26 -4.23 6.76
C HIS A 329 3.64 -5.21 7.85
N LYS A 330 4.94 -5.47 7.98
CA LYS A 330 5.51 -6.29 9.05
C LYS A 330 6.70 -5.58 9.66
N SER A 331 6.75 -5.54 10.99
CA SER A 331 7.89 -4.96 11.69
C SER A 331 8.13 -5.68 13.02
N ARG A 332 9.37 -5.62 13.52
CA ARG A 332 9.71 -6.10 14.85
C ARG A 332 10.94 -5.40 15.40
N SER A 333 11.04 -5.37 16.72
CA SER A 333 12.30 -5.00 17.40
C SER A 333 13.34 -6.11 17.24
N LEU A 334 14.60 -5.70 17.20
CA LEU A 334 15.75 -6.57 17.28
C LEU A 334 15.92 -7.08 18.72
N THR A 335 16.48 -8.28 18.84
CA THR A 335 16.97 -8.80 20.12
C THR A 335 18.29 -8.12 20.49
N ALA A 336 18.68 -8.17 21.75
CA ALA A 336 19.95 -7.59 22.21
C ALA A 336 21.18 -8.09 21.42
N SER A 337 21.13 -9.34 20.92
CA SER A 337 22.20 -9.89 20.07
C SER A 337 22.16 -9.34 18.64
N GLU A 338 20.97 -9.19 18.07
CA GLU A 338 20.79 -8.63 16.72
C GLU A 338 21.07 -7.12 16.68
N GLU A 339 20.85 -6.39 17.77
CA GLU A 339 21.21 -4.96 17.88
C GLU A 339 22.71 -4.72 17.64
N ARG A 340 23.57 -5.70 17.96
CA ARG A 340 25.03 -5.64 17.76
C ARG A 340 25.48 -6.02 16.34
N TYR A 341 24.56 -6.43 15.47
CA TYR A 341 24.90 -6.76 14.09
C TYR A 341 25.33 -5.52 13.33
N CYS A 342 26.21 -5.68 12.34
CA CYS A 342 26.53 -4.57 11.45
C CYS A 342 25.33 -4.24 10.55
N GLU A 343 25.33 -3.07 9.90
CA GLU A 343 24.18 -2.64 9.08
C GLU A 343 23.82 -3.65 7.98
N LEU A 344 24.83 -4.26 7.33
CA LEU A 344 24.62 -5.28 6.30
C LEU A 344 23.93 -6.53 6.84
N GLU A 345 24.33 -6.98 8.03
CA GLU A 345 23.72 -8.13 8.71
C GLU A 345 22.28 -7.81 9.17
N LYS A 346 22.00 -6.57 9.59
CA LYS A 346 20.65 -6.11 9.93
C LYS A 346 19.74 -6.07 8.70
N GLU A 347 20.25 -5.59 7.57
CA GLU A 347 19.51 -5.60 6.30
C GLU A 347 19.24 -7.04 5.81
N ALA A 348 20.22 -7.93 5.91
CA ALA A 348 20.03 -9.36 5.61
C ALA A 348 18.97 -9.99 6.52
N LEU A 349 18.97 -9.62 7.80
CA LEU A 349 17.97 -10.08 8.76
C LEU A 349 16.58 -9.52 8.44
N ALA A 350 16.47 -8.27 8.00
CA ALA A 350 15.23 -7.68 7.49
C ALA A 350 14.70 -8.46 6.29
N LEU A 351 15.57 -8.82 5.34
CA LEU A 351 15.21 -9.68 4.20
C LEU A 351 14.68 -11.03 4.67
N LYS A 352 15.42 -11.75 5.52
CA LYS A 352 14.96 -13.03 6.08
C LYS A 352 13.61 -12.92 6.76
N PHE A 353 13.43 -11.87 7.57
CA PHE A 353 12.19 -11.60 8.27
C PHE A 353 11.04 -11.35 7.29
N ALA A 354 11.25 -10.51 6.28
CA ALA A 354 10.27 -10.20 5.25
C ALA A 354 9.84 -11.47 4.51
N LEU A 355 10.80 -12.23 3.99
CA LEU A 355 10.52 -13.43 3.19
C LEU A 355 9.86 -14.53 4.01
N SER A 356 10.24 -14.70 5.28
CA SER A 356 9.55 -15.63 6.18
C SER A 356 8.09 -15.22 6.42
N LYS A 357 7.81 -13.92 6.56
CA LYS A 357 6.44 -13.42 6.83
C LYS A 357 5.56 -13.37 5.60
N PHE A 358 6.13 -13.05 4.45
CA PHE A 358 5.42 -12.93 3.17
C PHE A 358 5.51 -14.19 2.32
N ARG A 359 6.12 -15.28 2.80
CA ARG A 359 6.23 -16.54 2.08
C ARG A 359 4.91 -17.01 1.45
N PRO A 360 3.75 -16.96 2.14
CA PRO A 360 2.47 -17.35 1.54
C PRO A 360 2.10 -16.53 0.30
N TYR A 361 2.58 -15.29 0.21
CA TYR A 361 2.30 -14.35 -0.88
C TYR A 361 3.34 -14.40 -2.00
N LEU A 362 4.54 -14.92 -1.73
CA LEU A 362 5.71 -14.83 -2.63
C LEU A 362 6.12 -16.17 -3.26
N SER A 363 5.62 -17.30 -2.76
CA SER A 363 6.13 -18.64 -3.13
C SER A 363 5.95 -19.03 -4.60
N SER A 364 5.09 -18.34 -5.35
CA SER A 364 4.71 -18.70 -6.73
C SER A 364 5.06 -17.65 -7.79
N SER A 365 5.77 -16.57 -7.43
CA SER A 365 6.05 -15.47 -8.36
C SER A 365 7.47 -14.94 -8.20
N GLU A 366 8.08 -14.49 -9.30
CA GLU A 366 9.26 -13.63 -9.21
C GLU A 366 8.86 -12.27 -8.63
N PHE A 367 9.68 -11.72 -7.74
CA PHE A 367 9.42 -10.43 -7.11
C PHE A 367 10.69 -9.61 -6.93
N ILE A 368 10.51 -8.31 -6.68
CA ILE A 368 11.62 -7.36 -6.51
C ILE A 368 11.76 -7.04 -5.02
N VAL A 369 12.97 -7.17 -4.49
CA VAL A 369 13.34 -6.68 -3.16
C VAL A 369 13.98 -5.31 -3.32
N LYS A 370 13.39 -4.28 -2.71
CA LYS A 370 13.97 -2.93 -2.66
C LYS A 370 14.64 -2.71 -1.31
N THR A 371 15.89 -2.25 -1.34
CA THR A 371 16.68 -1.91 -0.15
C THR A 371 17.19 -0.47 -0.24
N GLY A 372 17.17 0.24 0.89
CA GLY A 372 17.80 1.56 1.00
C GLY A 372 19.32 1.53 1.18
N LYS A 373 19.96 0.36 1.19
CA LYS A 373 21.38 0.17 1.53
C LYS A 373 22.19 -0.32 0.30
N PRO A 374 22.92 0.57 -0.41
CA PRO A 374 23.72 0.22 -1.61
C PRO A 374 24.73 -0.91 -1.42
N HIS A 375 25.39 -0.93 -0.27
CA HIS A 375 26.39 -1.94 0.05
C HIS A 375 25.77 -3.33 0.21
N PHE A 376 24.51 -3.44 0.65
CA PHE A 376 23.83 -4.72 0.77
C PHE A 376 23.62 -5.37 -0.59
N LYS A 377 23.08 -4.62 -1.56
CA LYS A 377 22.93 -5.08 -2.95
C LYS A 377 24.27 -5.56 -3.52
N THR A 378 25.31 -4.73 -3.40
CA THR A 378 26.65 -5.03 -3.92
C THR A 378 27.24 -6.29 -3.28
N SER A 379 27.08 -6.46 -1.97
CA SER A 379 27.60 -7.63 -1.24
C SER A 379 26.93 -8.92 -1.68
N VAL A 380 25.62 -8.89 -1.92
CA VAL A 380 24.87 -10.05 -2.42
C VAL A 380 25.28 -10.38 -3.87
N GLU A 381 25.39 -9.38 -4.74
CA GLU A 381 25.79 -9.58 -6.14
C GLU A 381 27.22 -10.12 -6.30
N LYS A 382 28.17 -9.58 -5.50
CA LYS A 382 29.58 -10.01 -5.52
C LYS A 382 29.84 -11.29 -4.73
N ARG A 383 28.85 -11.82 -4.01
CA ARG A 383 28.98 -12.95 -3.08
C ARG A 383 30.02 -12.71 -1.96
N GLU A 384 30.28 -11.45 -1.63
CA GLU A 384 31.13 -11.02 -0.51
C GLU A 384 30.29 -10.97 0.77
N ILE A 385 29.92 -12.15 1.28
CA ILE A 385 28.85 -12.30 2.26
C ILE A 385 29.43 -12.86 3.57
N SER A 386 29.04 -12.28 4.73
CA SER A 386 29.46 -12.81 6.03
C SER A 386 28.88 -14.21 6.28
N PRO A 387 29.50 -15.07 7.11
CA PRO A 387 28.97 -16.42 7.38
C PRO A 387 27.50 -16.43 7.86
N ARG A 388 27.08 -15.39 8.60
CA ARG A 388 25.69 -15.23 9.03
C ARG A 388 24.77 -14.93 7.87
N MET A 389 25.17 -14.00 7.00
CA MET A 389 24.42 -13.67 5.81
C MET A 389 24.35 -14.87 4.85
N THR A 390 25.42 -15.68 4.73
CA THR A 390 25.40 -16.92 3.93
C THR A 390 24.33 -17.88 4.43
N ARG A 391 24.24 -18.09 5.75
CA ARG A 391 23.17 -18.92 6.34
C ARG A 391 21.79 -18.34 6.04
N ILE A 392 21.63 -17.01 6.12
CA ILE A 392 20.37 -16.35 5.78
C ILE A 392 20.01 -16.58 4.30
N MET A 393 20.97 -16.44 3.39
CA MET A 393 20.75 -16.63 1.94
C MET A 393 20.37 -18.08 1.61
N LEU A 394 20.98 -19.07 2.28
CA LEU A 394 20.61 -20.48 2.14
C LEU A 394 19.17 -20.75 2.60
N ASP A 395 18.70 -20.07 3.65
CA ASP A 395 17.33 -20.22 4.17
C ASP A 395 16.25 -19.68 3.20
N ILE A 396 16.62 -18.81 2.25
CA ILE A 396 15.71 -18.14 1.31
C ILE A 396 16.00 -18.47 -0.16
N GLN A 397 16.85 -19.47 -0.41
CA GLN A 397 17.29 -19.87 -1.75
C GLN A 397 16.17 -20.43 -2.63
N ASP A 398 15.07 -20.87 -2.03
CA ASP A 398 13.90 -21.41 -2.73
C ASP A 398 13.02 -20.32 -3.35
N LEU A 399 13.25 -19.06 -2.99
CA LEU A 399 12.50 -17.91 -3.51
C LEU A 399 13.29 -17.22 -4.62
N ASN A 400 12.60 -16.91 -5.73
CA ASN A 400 13.20 -16.21 -6.87
C ASN A 400 12.95 -14.70 -6.78
N PHE A 401 14.01 -13.92 -6.54
CA PHE A 401 13.90 -12.46 -6.42
C PHE A 401 15.12 -11.71 -6.93
N LYS A 402 14.88 -10.45 -7.32
CA LYS A 402 15.93 -9.49 -7.71
C LYS A 402 16.07 -8.39 -6.67
N ILE A 403 17.29 -7.97 -6.37
CA ILE A 403 17.55 -6.87 -5.43
C ILE A 403 17.77 -5.57 -6.20
N GLU A 404 16.96 -4.57 -5.88
CA GLU A 404 17.05 -3.21 -6.42
C GLU A 404 17.25 -2.17 -5.32
N LEU A 405 17.80 -1.01 -5.68
CA LEU A 405 17.94 0.09 -4.76
C LEU A 405 16.64 0.88 -4.67
N ALA A 406 16.16 1.06 -3.45
CA ALA A 406 15.02 1.89 -3.16
C ALA A 406 15.39 3.36 -3.38
N LYS A 407 14.76 4.03 -4.36
CA LYS A 407 14.48 5.46 -4.25
C LYS A 407 13.29 5.55 -3.30
N LYS A 408 13.52 5.80 -1.99
CA LYS A 408 12.54 5.70 -0.89
C LYS A 408 11.09 5.86 -1.38
N ILE A 409 10.32 4.78 -1.40
CA ILE A 409 8.85 4.85 -1.51
C ILE A 409 8.35 4.83 -0.06
N SER A 410 8.83 5.76 0.77
CA SER A 410 8.63 5.66 2.21
C SER A 410 7.15 5.81 2.56
N ALA A 411 6.61 4.75 3.13
CA ALA A 411 5.21 4.54 3.46
C ALA A 411 4.62 5.46 4.56
N PHE A 412 5.24 6.60 4.86
CA PHE A 412 4.59 7.74 5.54
C PHE A 412 4.96 9.04 4.82
N SER A 413 4.27 9.32 3.71
CA SER A 413 4.10 10.69 3.24
C SER A 413 2.71 11.16 3.67
N THR A 414 2.69 11.88 4.80
CA THR A 414 1.62 12.80 5.21
C THR A 414 1.12 13.60 4.01
N GLN A 415 -0.18 13.91 4.00
CA GLN A 415 -0.96 14.58 2.95
C GLN A 415 -0.37 15.84 2.28
N ASN A 416 0.78 16.36 2.72
CA ASN A 416 1.48 17.46 2.06
C ASN A 416 2.41 17.02 0.93
N ASP A 417 2.92 15.78 0.91
CA ASP A 417 3.89 15.37 -0.12
C ASP A 417 3.26 14.61 -1.29
N ILE A 418 2.05 14.05 -1.16
CA ILE A 418 1.33 13.47 -2.32
C ILE A 418 0.78 14.59 -3.22
N LYS A 419 0.38 15.73 -2.64
CA LYS A 419 0.05 16.93 -3.43
C LYS A 419 1.25 17.58 -4.11
N LYS A 420 2.48 17.25 -3.69
CA LYS A 420 3.73 17.74 -4.29
C LYS A 420 4.28 16.75 -5.32
N ILE A 421 4.33 15.45 -4.99
CA ILE A 421 4.94 14.43 -5.85
C ILE A 421 4.00 13.95 -6.97
N SER A 422 2.66 13.95 -6.79
CA SER A 422 1.74 13.60 -7.88
C SER A 422 1.42 14.78 -8.81
N LYS A 423 1.79 16.00 -8.43
CA LYS A 423 1.74 17.17 -9.32
C LYS A 423 3.04 17.29 -10.12
N ASP A 424 4.19 16.99 -9.53
CA ASP A 424 5.49 17.23 -10.18
C ASP A 424 5.96 16.12 -11.12
N LEU A 425 5.25 14.99 -11.24
CA LEU A 425 5.56 13.99 -12.28
C LEU A 425 4.84 14.25 -13.61
N ASP A 426 3.82 15.11 -13.61
CA ASP A 426 3.12 15.61 -14.82
C ASP A 426 3.27 17.13 -15.04
N LEU A 427 4.00 17.85 -14.18
CA LEU A 427 4.32 19.30 -14.33
C LEU A 427 5.79 19.59 -14.67
N ILE A 428 6.59 18.59 -15.03
CA ILE A 428 7.89 18.91 -15.66
C ILE A 428 7.59 19.31 -17.10
N GLN A 429 7.63 20.62 -17.37
CA GLN A 429 7.42 21.14 -18.71
C GLN A 429 8.42 20.47 -19.67
N ASN A 430 7.89 19.85 -20.71
CA ASN A 430 8.71 19.25 -21.76
C ASN A 430 9.04 20.34 -22.79
N VAL A 431 10.30 20.46 -23.14
CA VAL A 431 10.76 21.24 -24.29
C VAL A 431 11.51 20.32 -25.24
N TYR A 432 11.12 20.36 -26.50
CA TYR A 432 11.82 19.71 -27.58
C TYR A 432 12.77 20.72 -28.22
N ILE A 433 14.03 20.34 -28.38
CA ILE A 433 15.05 21.19 -28.98
C ILE A 433 15.67 20.48 -30.18
N ASP A 434 16.08 21.27 -31.16
CA ASP A 434 16.84 20.77 -32.30
C ASP A 434 17.78 21.86 -32.83
N GLY A 435 18.89 21.43 -33.43
CA GLY A 435 19.89 22.29 -34.06
C GLY A 435 20.12 21.89 -35.51
N ALA A 436 19.97 22.85 -36.44
CA ALA A 436 20.20 22.62 -37.86
C ALA A 436 21.38 23.45 -38.38
N CYS A 437 22.15 22.92 -39.33
CA CYS A 437 23.24 23.65 -39.98
C CYS A 437 23.33 23.36 -41.48
N ARG A 438 23.38 24.42 -42.29
CA ARG A 438 23.69 24.37 -43.72
C ARG A 438 25.18 24.64 -43.94
N ASN A 439 25.78 23.95 -44.92
CA ASN A 439 27.22 24.05 -45.24
C ASN A 439 28.15 23.74 -44.05
N ASN A 440 27.73 22.83 -43.17
CA ASN A 440 28.48 22.46 -41.96
C ASN A 440 29.96 22.14 -42.28
N GLY A 441 30.89 22.84 -41.62
CA GLY A 441 32.33 22.69 -41.82
C GLY A 441 32.95 23.55 -42.94
N LYS A 442 32.18 24.45 -43.58
CA LYS A 442 32.66 25.44 -44.54
C LYS A 442 32.64 26.86 -43.95
N GLU A 443 33.40 27.79 -44.52
CA GLU A 443 33.47 29.19 -44.04
C GLU A 443 32.13 29.95 -44.12
N ASN A 444 31.24 29.53 -45.02
CA ASN A 444 29.88 30.08 -45.18
C ASN A 444 28.80 29.24 -44.47
N ALA A 445 29.16 28.50 -43.42
CA ALA A 445 28.19 27.73 -42.64
C ALA A 445 27.20 28.67 -41.94
N ILE A 446 25.92 28.29 -41.97
CA ILE A 446 24.86 28.97 -41.21
C ILE A 446 24.17 27.91 -40.35
N ALA A 447 24.03 28.21 -39.06
CA ALA A 447 23.41 27.31 -38.09
C ALA A 447 22.22 28.00 -37.44
N SER A 448 21.19 27.22 -37.10
CA SER A 448 19.99 27.69 -36.44
C SER A 448 19.58 26.75 -35.31
N TYR A 449 18.80 27.28 -34.37
CA TYR A 449 18.21 26.50 -33.29
C TYR A 449 16.68 26.59 -33.32
N GLY A 450 16.03 25.55 -32.81
CA GLY A 450 14.59 25.50 -32.55
C GLY A 450 14.30 25.05 -31.13
N CYS A 451 13.35 25.70 -30.46
CA CYS A 451 12.85 25.32 -29.14
C CYS A 451 11.32 25.27 -29.19
N TYR A 452 10.76 24.08 -29.01
CA TYR A 452 9.33 23.79 -29.06
C TYR A 452 8.81 23.33 -27.71
N TRP A 453 7.93 24.13 -27.12
CA TRP A 453 7.32 23.95 -25.80
C TRP A 453 5.88 23.42 -25.86
N GLY A 454 5.28 23.40 -27.06
CA GLY A 454 3.91 22.96 -27.30
C GLY A 454 3.21 23.76 -28.39
N GLU A 455 2.02 23.32 -28.80
CA GLU A 455 1.23 24.00 -29.84
C GLU A 455 0.81 25.41 -29.37
N ASN A 456 1.14 26.45 -30.14
CA ASN A 456 0.89 27.86 -29.81
C ASN A 456 1.48 28.33 -28.46
N HIS A 457 2.54 27.68 -27.98
CA HIS A 457 3.16 28.06 -26.70
C HIS A 457 3.99 29.36 -26.84
N PRO A 458 3.87 30.34 -25.93
CA PRO A 458 4.54 31.64 -26.05
C PRO A 458 6.07 31.58 -25.96
N LEU A 459 6.63 30.47 -25.45
CA LEU A 459 8.08 30.22 -25.39
C LEU A 459 8.64 29.53 -26.65
N ASN A 460 7.81 29.19 -27.63
CA ASN A 460 8.30 28.65 -28.90
C ASN A 460 9.17 29.68 -29.59
N THR A 461 10.40 29.31 -29.91
CA THR A 461 11.39 30.23 -30.49
C THR A 461 12.31 29.51 -31.45
N ASN A 462 12.87 30.28 -32.37
CA ASN A 462 13.94 29.85 -33.25
C ASN A 462 14.86 31.04 -33.55
N GLY A 463 16.04 30.78 -34.07
CA GLY A 463 17.01 31.83 -34.38
C GLY A 463 18.26 31.31 -35.06
N ILE A 464 19.13 32.22 -35.47
CA ILE A 464 20.37 31.94 -36.21
C ILE A 464 21.57 32.22 -35.32
N LEU A 465 22.62 31.41 -35.46
CA LEU A 465 23.88 31.59 -34.75
C LEU A 465 24.74 32.60 -35.52
N GLU A 466 25.13 33.71 -34.87
CA GLU A 466 25.93 34.78 -35.48
C GLU A 466 27.42 34.44 -35.65
N GLN A 467 27.93 33.43 -34.93
CA GLN A 467 29.36 33.07 -34.93
C GLN A 467 29.59 31.54 -34.85
N ASN A 468 30.62 31.06 -35.56
CA ASN A 468 31.12 29.68 -35.51
C ASN A 468 30.06 28.59 -35.77
N ALA A 469 29.28 28.75 -36.84
CA ALA A 469 28.18 27.86 -37.21
C ALA A 469 28.64 26.41 -37.44
N SER A 470 28.15 25.50 -36.59
CA SER A 470 28.27 24.04 -36.79
C SER A 470 27.06 23.35 -36.20
N ASN A 471 26.77 22.13 -36.67
CA ASN A 471 25.59 21.40 -36.21
C ASN A 471 25.63 21.14 -34.69
N GLN A 472 26.77 20.71 -34.16
CA GLN A 472 26.93 20.45 -32.72
C GLN A 472 26.79 21.72 -31.87
N ARG A 473 27.23 22.87 -32.39
CA ARG A 473 27.08 24.16 -31.71
C ARG A 473 25.62 24.61 -31.70
N ALA A 474 24.89 24.37 -32.79
CA ALA A 474 23.46 24.65 -32.89
C ALA A 474 22.65 23.93 -31.80
N GLU A 475 22.92 22.65 -31.60
CA GLU A 475 22.29 21.81 -30.56
C GLU A 475 22.56 22.34 -29.15
N LEU A 476 23.82 22.72 -28.87
CA LEU A 476 24.21 23.27 -27.57
C LEU A 476 23.53 24.62 -27.31
N VAL A 477 23.43 25.47 -28.33
CA VAL A 477 22.75 26.77 -28.23
C VAL A 477 21.25 26.58 -28.04
N ALA A 478 20.62 25.63 -28.73
CA ALA A 478 19.20 25.29 -28.53
C ALA A 478 18.93 24.90 -27.07
N ALA A 479 19.81 24.09 -26.48
CA ALA A 479 19.71 23.69 -25.09
C ALA A 479 19.88 24.88 -24.11
N ILE A 480 20.85 25.76 -24.35
CA ILE A 480 21.05 26.98 -23.54
C ILE A 480 19.81 27.87 -23.60
N LYS A 481 19.27 28.12 -24.80
CA LYS A 481 18.09 28.98 -25.00
C LYS A 481 16.85 28.42 -24.30
N ALA A 482 16.63 27.11 -24.38
CA ALA A 482 15.54 26.45 -23.66
C ALA A 482 15.69 26.58 -22.13
N MET A 483 16.93 26.48 -21.61
CA MET A 483 17.19 26.67 -20.18
C MET A 483 17.03 28.12 -19.73
N GLU A 484 17.48 29.10 -20.53
CA GLU A 484 17.25 30.53 -20.26
C GLU A 484 15.75 30.86 -20.22
N GLN A 485 14.98 30.31 -21.16
CA GLN A 485 13.52 30.46 -21.23
C GLN A 485 12.84 29.88 -20.00
N ALA A 486 13.23 28.66 -19.59
CA ALA A 486 12.72 28.04 -18.37
C ALA A 486 12.95 28.93 -17.14
N ILE A 487 14.18 29.46 -16.98
CA ILE A 487 14.53 30.33 -15.86
C ILE A 487 13.74 31.64 -15.91
N SER A 488 13.62 32.26 -17.09
CA SER A 488 12.87 33.52 -17.27
C SER A 488 11.38 33.39 -16.99
N SER A 489 10.82 32.19 -17.22
CA SER A 489 9.42 31.86 -16.95
C SER A 489 9.19 31.33 -15.52
N GLY A 490 10.22 31.35 -14.67
CA GLY A 490 10.13 30.94 -13.27
C GLY A 490 10.02 29.43 -13.05
N LEU A 491 10.43 28.59 -14.01
CA LEU A 491 10.44 27.14 -13.85
C LEU A 491 11.62 26.70 -12.98
N GLU A 492 11.35 25.86 -11.98
CA GLU A 492 12.39 25.26 -11.13
C GLU A 492 12.98 23.97 -11.74
N SER A 493 12.22 23.31 -12.64
CA SER A 493 12.66 22.12 -13.35
C SER A 493 12.09 22.03 -14.77
N VAL A 494 12.86 21.45 -15.70
CA VAL A 494 12.46 21.26 -17.10
C VAL A 494 12.98 19.93 -17.65
N ARG A 495 12.24 19.33 -18.59
CA ARG A 495 12.70 18.15 -19.34
C ARG A 495 13.04 18.55 -20.76
N ILE A 496 14.33 18.46 -21.10
CA ILE A 496 14.84 18.74 -22.44
C ILE A 496 14.89 17.44 -23.22
N ILE A 497 14.21 17.42 -24.37
CA ILE A 497 14.11 16.29 -25.28
C ILE A 497 14.83 16.66 -26.59
N THR A 498 15.78 15.84 -27.01
CA THR A 498 16.65 16.08 -28.18
C THR A 498 17.01 14.76 -28.85
N ASP A 499 17.30 14.78 -30.15
CA ASP A 499 17.87 13.67 -30.90
C ASP A 499 19.40 13.74 -31.05
N SER A 500 20.03 14.77 -30.49
CA SER A 500 21.48 14.90 -30.45
C SER A 500 22.11 14.02 -29.36
N ASN A 501 22.54 12.83 -29.76
CA ASN A 501 23.35 11.93 -28.92
C ASN A 501 24.62 12.60 -28.39
N TYR A 502 25.22 13.52 -29.17
CA TYR A 502 26.41 14.28 -28.75
C TYR A 502 26.09 15.16 -27.54
N LEU A 503 25.00 15.92 -27.59
CA LEU A 503 24.57 16.81 -26.52
C LEU A 503 24.30 16.03 -25.23
N VAL A 504 23.50 14.97 -25.30
CA VAL A 504 23.12 14.16 -24.12
C VAL A 504 24.34 13.51 -23.48
N LYS A 505 25.23 12.88 -24.26
CA LYS A 505 26.46 12.26 -23.73
C LYS A 505 27.46 13.28 -23.19
N SER A 506 27.59 14.44 -23.84
CA SER A 506 28.48 15.50 -23.39
C SER A 506 28.16 15.97 -21.97
N ILE A 507 26.88 16.01 -21.60
CA ILE A 507 26.41 16.49 -20.30
C ILE A 507 26.36 15.37 -19.26
N THR A 508 25.86 14.18 -19.65
CA THR A 508 25.62 13.08 -18.71
C THR A 508 26.86 12.23 -18.42
N GLU A 509 27.75 12.06 -19.40
CA GLU A 509 28.89 11.14 -19.30
C GLU A 509 30.23 11.89 -19.30
N TRP A 510 30.40 12.89 -20.18
CA TRP A 510 31.73 13.46 -20.46
C TRP A 510 32.07 14.69 -19.63
N LEU A 511 31.09 15.51 -19.25
CA LEU A 511 31.27 16.75 -18.48
C LEU A 511 32.10 16.55 -17.19
N PRO A 512 31.84 15.52 -16.35
CA PRO A 512 32.59 15.31 -15.11
C PRO A 512 34.05 14.91 -15.37
N LEU A 513 34.33 14.27 -16.51
CA LEU A 513 35.69 13.91 -16.93
C LEU A 513 36.45 15.14 -17.43
N TRP A 514 35.80 15.99 -18.22
CA TRP A 514 36.39 17.20 -18.79
C TRP A 514 36.72 18.27 -17.74
N GLN A 515 35.94 18.35 -16.66
CA GLN A 515 36.27 19.19 -15.50
C GLN A 515 37.56 18.75 -14.80
N LYS A 516 37.80 17.43 -14.73
CA LYS A 516 39.01 16.87 -14.11
C LYS A 516 40.26 17.03 -14.98
N THR A 517 40.10 17.02 -16.30
CA THR A 517 41.22 17.16 -17.26
C THR A 517 41.47 18.62 -17.69
N ASN A 518 40.92 19.59 -16.95
CA ASN A 518 41.03 21.02 -17.24
C ASN A 518 40.64 21.40 -18.69
N TRP A 519 39.63 20.73 -19.24
CA TRP A 519 39.11 20.92 -20.60
C TRP A 519 40.08 20.58 -21.73
N VAL A 520 40.99 19.65 -21.48
CA VAL A 520 41.92 19.11 -22.49
C VAL A 520 41.57 17.65 -22.76
N ASN A 521 41.56 17.27 -24.03
CA ASN A 521 41.35 15.88 -24.43
C ASN A 521 42.64 15.04 -24.28
N SER A 522 42.55 13.72 -24.46
CA SER A 522 43.71 12.81 -24.36
C SER A 522 44.83 13.08 -25.38
N LYS A 523 44.59 13.95 -26.36
CA LYS A 523 45.55 14.38 -27.39
C LYS A 523 46.11 15.80 -27.15
N GLY A 524 45.89 16.37 -25.96
CA GLY A 524 46.44 17.69 -25.60
C GLY A 524 45.71 18.89 -26.23
N LYS A 525 44.60 18.68 -26.94
CA LYS A 525 43.81 19.75 -27.56
C LYS A 525 42.66 20.19 -26.64
N VAL A 526 42.37 21.49 -26.65
CA VAL A 526 41.22 22.07 -25.95
C VAL A 526 39.94 21.47 -26.54
N ILE A 527 38.99 21.12 -25.67
CA ILE A 527 37.71 20.55 -26.05
C ILE A 527 36.89 21.58 -26.82
N ALA A 528 36.31 21.17 -27.95
CA ALA A 528 35.48 22.01 -28.80
C ALA A 528 34.23 22.50 -28.04
N ASN A 529 33.76 23.73 -28.34
CA ASN A 529 32.60 24.36 -27.69
C ASN A 529 32.69 24.46 -26.15
N LYS A 530 33.92 24.56 -25.61
CA LYS A 530 34.18 24.73 -24.17
C LYS A 530 33.36 25.87 -23.56
N ASP A 531 33.24 26.98 -24.28
CA ASP A 531 32.45 28.16 -23.92
C ASP A 531 30.99 27.80 -23.60
N LEU A 532 30.32 27.08 -24.49
CA LEU A 532 28.91 26.70 -24.33
C LEU A 532 28.72 25.63 -23.25
N HIS A 533 29.64 24.68 -23.13
CA HIS A 533 29.58 23.68 -22.07
C HIS A 533 29.78 24.30 -20.67
N GLN A 534 30.62 25.34 -20.55
CA GLN A 534 30.76 26.11 -19.31
C GLN A 534 29.50 26.92 -18.99
N GLU A 535 28.81 27.44 -20.00
CA GLU A 535 27.54 28.14 -19.85
C GLU A 535 26.39 27.22 -19.42
N LEU A 536 26.25 26.05 -20.07
CA LEU A 536 25.31 25.01 -19.65
C LEU A 536 25.53 24.60 -18.19
N LEU A 537 26.79 24.42 -17.77
CA LEU A 537 27.12 24.10 -16.39
C LEU A 537 26.65 25.19 -15.41
N LYS A 538 26.87 26.48 -15.75
CA LYS A 538 26.36 27.60 -14.95
C LYS A 538 24.83 27.55 -14.83
N LEU A 539 24.12 27.26 -15.92
CA LEU A 539 22.66 27.21 -15.91
C LEU A 539 22.12 25.96 -15.17
N THR A 540 22.80 24.80 -15.23
CA THR A 540 22.42 23.61 -14.45
C THR A 540 22.53 23.80 -12.93
N SER A 541 23.30 24.80 -12.47
CA SER A 541 23.33 25.16 -11.04
C SER A 541 22.08 25.93 -10.59
N LYS A 542 21.34 26.53 -11.53
CA LYS A 542 20.16 27.37 -11.29
C LYS A 542 18.83 26.68 -11.64
N LEU A 543 18.86 25.65 -12.49
CA LEU A 543 17.69 24.95 -13.02
C LEU A 543 17.92 23.44 -12.99
N ASN A 544 16.95 22.68 -12.47
CA ASN A 544 17.02 21.22 -12.48
C ASN A 544 16.58 20.67 -13.86
N VAL A 545 17.51 20.12 -14.64
CA VAL A 545 17.25 19.65 -16.01
C VAL A 545 17.28 18.13 -16.11
N ILE A 546 16.21 17.57 -16.69
CA ILE A 546 16.13 16.15 -17.06
C ILE A 546 16.40 16.03 -18.57
N TRP A 547 17.46 15.31 -18.93
CA TRP A 547 17.83 15.05 -20.33
C TRP A 547 17.19 13.77 -20.85
N LYS A 548 16.52 13.83 -22.00
CA LYS A 548 15.95 12.66 -22.68
C LYS A 548 16.37 12.65 -24.15
N HIS A 549 17.04 11.58 -24.56
CA HIS A 549 17.34 11.32 -25.96
C HIS A 549 16.13 10.67 -26.66
N VAL A 550 15.82 11.11 -27.89
CA VAL A 550 14.88 10.46 -28.81
C VAL A 550 15.58 10.15 -30.12
N ASN A 551 15.12 9.15 -30.87
CA ASN A 551 15.69 8.89 -32.18
C ASN A 551 15.19 9.95 -33.18
N GLY A 552 16.09 10.56 -33.94
CA GLY A 552 15.72 11.48 -35.03
C GLY A 552 14.83 10.78 -36.07
N HIS A 553 13.88 11.52 -36.62
CA HIS A 553 12.90 11.04 -37.62
C HIS A 553 12.04 9.82 -37.20
N ALA A 554 11.85 9.60 -35.90
CA ALA A 554 11.10 8.45 -35.36
C ALA A 554 9.58 8.69 -35.18
N GLY A 555 8.98 9.72 -35.81
CA GLY A 555 7.54 10.00 -35.70
C GLY A 555 7.14 10.70 -34.39
N VAL A 556 8.07 11.32 -33.67
CA VAL A 556 7.78 12.03 -32.42
C VAL A 556 7.37 13.47 -32.74
N LYS A 557 6.06 13.76 -32.69
CA LYS A 557 5.46 15.07 -33.06
C LYS A 557 6.26 16.27 -32.54
N GLY A 558 6.62 16.31 -31.25
CA GLY A 558 7.37 17.44 -30.68
C GLY A 558 8.81 17.60 -31.21
N ASN A 559 9.48 16.50 -31.57
CA ASN A 559 10.83 16.55 -32.16
C ASN A 559 10.76 17.05 -33.60
N GLU A 560 9.74 16.64 -34.35
CA GLU A 560 9.50 17.10 -35.72
C GLU A 560 9.18 18.60 -35.77
N GLU A 561 8.42 19.11 -34.81
CA GLU A 561 8.13 20.55 -34.69
C GLU A 561 9.37 21.36 -34.30
N ALA A 562 10.22 20.85 -33.40
CA ALA A 562 11.51 21.50 -33.09
C ALA A 562 12.42 21.56 -34.32
N HIS A 563 12.45 20.47 -35.11
CA HIS A 563 13.17 20.41 -36.39
C HIS A 563 12.62 21.40 -37.41
N ALA A 564 11.29 21.49 -37.55
CA ALA A 564 10.64 22.45 -38.43
C ALA A 564 10.93 23.90 -38.02
N LEU A 565 10.97 24.20 -36.71
CA LEU A 565 11.34 25.53 -36.20
C LEU A 565 12.79 25.90 -36.53
N ALA A 566 13.73 24.96 -36.36
CA ALA A 566 15.14 25.18 -36.70
C ALA A 566 15.32 25.36 -38.22
N ALA A 567 14.65 24.55 -39.04
CA ALA A 567 14.68 24.66 -40.50
C ALA A 567 14.07 25.99 -40.99
N LYS A 568 12.92 26.40 -40.42
CA LYS A 568 12.26 27.66 -40.76
C LYS A 568 13.15 28.88 -40.51
N ALA A 569 13.97 28.88 -39.46
CA ALA A 569 14.91 29.97 -39.20
C ALA A 569 16.00 30.10 -40.28
N LEU A 570 16.44 28.98 -40.87
CA LEU A 570 17.39 29.00 -41.99
C LEU A 570 16.75 29.55 -43.28
N ASP A 571 15.48 29.24 -43.51
CA ASP A 571 14.77 29.69 -44.71
C ASP A 571 14.31 31.14 -44.61
N THR A 572 13.94 31.63 -43.42
CA THR A 572 13.52 33.03 -43.21
C THR A 572 14.68 34.01 -43.45
N ASN A 573 15.93 33.61 -43.15
CA ASN A 573 17.10 34.43 -43.46
C ASN A 573 17.33 34.60 -44.96
N MET A 574 17.00 33.57 -45.76
CA MET A 574 17.11 33.65 -47.22
C MET A 574 16.16 34.68 -47.81
N ILE A 575 14.92 34.76 -47.30
CA ILE A 575 13.95 35.78 -47.74
C ILE A 575 14.45 37.18 -47.35
N SER A 576 15.00 37.34 -46.13
CA SER A 576 15.60 38.61 -45.70
C SER A 576 16.84 39.01 -46.51
N LEU A 577 17.66 38.06 -46.97
CA LEU A 577 18.83 38.33 -47.81
C LEU A 577 18.47 38.59 -49.29
N CYS A 578 17.41 37.95 -49.80
CA CYS A 578 16.90 38.21 -51.15
C CYS A 578 16.13 39.54 -51.24
N CYS A 579 15.42 39.97 -50.19
CA CYS A 579 14.69 41.23 -50.18
C CYS A 579 15.58 42.48 -50.06
N VAL A 580 16.85 42.36 -49.67
CA VAL A 580 17.81 43.49 -49.64
C VAL A 580 18.43 43.74 -51.02
N THR A 581 18.28 42.81 -51.96
CA THR A 581 18.82 42.93 -53.34
C THR A 581 17.81 43.40 -54.40
N GLU A 582 16.53 43.60 -54.05
CA GLU A 582 15.50 44.13 -54.96
C GLU A 582 14.92 45.46 -54.44
N GLN A 583 15.76 46.50 -54.41
CA GLN A 583 15.30 47.89 -54.44
C GLN A 583 15.91 48.59 -55.66
N ILE A 584 15.41 48.28 -56.86
CA ILE A 584 15.50 49.17 -58.02
C ILE A 584 14.15 49.12 -58.76
N ASP A 585 13.54 50.31 -58.82
CA ASP A 585 12.49 50.81 -59.71
C ASP A 585 11.20 50.00 -59.92
N PHE A 586 10.08 50.56 -59.46
CA PHE A 586 9.10 51.17 -60.37
C PHE A 586 8.20 52.18 -59.64
N LYS A 587 8.23 53.42 -60.13
CA LYS A 587 7.19 54.44 -59.94
C LYS A 587 5.86 53.93 -60.51
N THR A 588 4.74 54.15 -59.83
CA THR A 588 3.72 55.16 -60.18
C THR A 588 2.45 55.01 -59.33
N GLU A 589 2.00 56.16 -58.81
CA GLU A 589 0.62 56.66 -58.73
C GLU A 589 -0.50 55.84 -58.08
N GLN A 590 -0.87 56.34 -56.89
CA GLN A 590 -2.18 56.91 -56.54
C GLN A 590 -3.46 56.06 -56.59
N GLU A 591 -4.09 56.11 -55.41
CA GLU A 591 -5.52 56.31 -55.15
C GLU A 591 -6.44 55.10 -54.87
N LYS A 592 -7.03 55.22 -53.67
CA LYS A 592 -8.45 55.07 -53.32
C LYS A 592 -8.98 53.71 -52.85
N ASP A 593 -9.30 53.78 -51.56
CA ASP A 593 -10.63 53.51 -51.03
C ASP A 593 -11.06 52.06 -50.71
N SER A 594 -10.85 51.73 -49.43
CA SER A 594 -11.96 51.73 -48.46
C SER A 594 -12.71 50.41 -48.15
N TYR A 595 -12.76 50.18 -46.83
CA TYR A 595 -13.87 49.70 -46.01
C TYR A 595 -14.26 48.20 -45.89
N LEU A 596 -14.31 47.83 -44.59
CA LEU A 596 -15.32 47.03 -43.88
C LEU A 596 -15.03 45.55 -43.60
N ILE A 597 -14.42 45.36 -42.44
CA ILE A 597 -14.88 44.48 -41.34
C ILE A 597 -16.32 43.98 -41.52
N ASN A 598 -16.53 42.66 -41.51
CA ASN A 598 -17.56 42.11 -40.63
C ASN A 598 -17.33 40.65 -40.22
N ILE A 599 -17.74 40.42 -38.98
CA ILE A 599 -17.52 39.26 -38.11
C ILE A 599 -18.48 38.12 -38.46
N LYS A 600 -17.95 36.88 -38.50
CA LYS A 600 -18.47 35.75 -37.71
C LYS A 600 -17.41 34.67 -37.53
#